data_AF-A0AAD8YGK2-F1
#
_entry.id   AF-A0AAD8YGK2-F1
#
_cell.length_a   1.000
_cell.length_b   1.000
_cell.length_c   1.000
_cell.angle_alpha   90.00
_cell.angle_beta   90.00
_cell.angle_gamma   90.00
#
_symmetry.space_group_name_H-M   'P 1'
#
loop_
_entity.id
_entity.type
_entity.pdbx_description
1 polymer ?
#
loop_
_entity_poly.entity_id
_entity_poly.type
_entity_poly.pdbx_seq_one_letter_code
_entity_poly.pdbx_strand_id
1 'polypeptide(L)'
;MPLAINNAMLASFLLLLFLPSPTSGFAAWLKCSRQLEADEIIMNNKVRHAGEENDASVVKLAVYDESGSTRVDVASDNGGGGAIVWIDNDFTSLSFKIGLDQSTLSDLSDIQYVVESTPFYASPSPRPAPSPNVPTINSNKKQRNAKRTSFTGASGVGGLLCNGKRAHARGKNGNVTYTLVPNKVSDTNKDGIIAEVWGGWSEYHGDVTLTPRIIFKKKDSASLEIGQDQHGQGEL
;
A
#
# COMPACT_ATOMS: atom_id res chain seq x y z
N MET A 1 -22.31 56.92 18.17
CA MET A 1 -21.52 56.07 19.09
C MET A 1 -20.63 55.18 18.24
N PRO A 2 -19.29 55.34 18.27
CA PRO A 2 -18.40 54.49 17.50
C PRO A 2 -18.34 53.08 18.13
N LEU A 3 -18.55 52.05 17.31
CA LEU A 3 -18.41 50.66 17.70
C LEU A 3 -16.92 50.36 17.87
N ALA A 4 -16.47 50.15 19.11
CA ALA A 4 -15.10 49.72 19.39
C ALA A 4 -14.94 48.25 18.93
N ILE A 5 -14.37 48.05 17.74
CA ILE A 5 -14.01 46.71 17.27
C ILE A 5 -12.86 46.22 18.15
N ASN A 6 -13.10 45.11 18.85
CA ASN A 6 -12.19 44.56 19.83
C ASN A 6 -11.00 43.92 19.09
N ASN A 7 -9.83 44.57 19.12
CA ASN A 7 -8.63 44.14 18.38
C ASN A 7 -8.22 42.68 18.64
N ALA A 8 -8.59 42.12 19.80
CA ALA A 8 -8.37 40.72 20.14
C ALA A 8 -9.17 39.74 19.25
N MET A 9 -10.40 40.09 18.85
CA MET A 9 -11.20 39.24 17.95
C MET A 9 -10.62 39.24 16.54
N LEU A 10 -10.12 40.39 16.06
CA LEU A 10 -9.51 40.50 14.74
C LEU A 10 -8.20 39.69 14.65
N ALA A 11 -7.37 39.76 15.70
CA ALA A 11 -6.13 38.98 15.79
C ALA A 11 -6.39 37.46 15.82
N SER A 12 -7.41 37.01 16.56
CA SER A 12 -7.81 35.60 16.62
C SER A 12 -8.34 35.10 15.26
N PHE A 13 -9.16 35.90 14.58
CA PHE A 13 -9.69 35.57 13.25
C PHE A 13 -8.58 35.52 12.19
N LEU A 14 -7.60 36.42 12.24
CA LEU A 14 -6.42 36.38 11.38
C LEU A 14 -5.56 35.14 11.62
N LEU A 15 -5.40 34.71 12.88
CA LEU A 15 -4.65 33.49 13.20
C LEU A 15 -5.30 32.23 12.60
N LEU A 16 -6.63 32.19 12.52
CA LEU A 16 -7.38 31.09 11.88
C LEU A 16 -7.20 31.06 10.36
N LEU A 17 -6.94 32.21 9.71
CA LEU A 17 -6.65 32.28 8.27
C LEU A 17 -5.23 31.79 7.91
N PHE A 18 -4.32 31.80 8.88
CA PHE A 18 -2.96 31.25 8.72
C PHE A 18 -2.84 29.80 9.21
N LEU A 19 -3.90 29.22 9.77
CA LEU A 19 -3.90 27.78 9.99
C LEU A 19 -3.82 27.10 8.61
N PRO A 20 -2.83 26.22 8.37
CA PRO A 20 -2.76 25.49 7.12
C PRO A 20 -4.09 24.76 6.96
N SER A 21 -4.83 25.12 5.92
CA SER A 21 -6.05 24.40 5.58
C SER A 21 -5.64 22.93 5.46
N PRO A 22 -6.34 21.98 6.11
CA PRO A 22 -6.10 20.57 5.89
C PRO A 22 -6.50 20.29 4.44
N THR A 23 -5.58 20.56 3.52
CA THR A 23 -5.62 20.06 2.16
C THR A 23 -5.48 18.56 2.33
N SER A 24 -6.62 17.89 2.35
CA SER A 24 -6.67 16.47 2.15
C SER A 24 -6.11 16.26 0.76
N GLY A 25 -4.80 15.98 0.69
CA GLY A 25 -4.12 15.73 -0.57
C GLY A 25 -4.83 14.62 -1.32
N PHE A 26 -4.70 14.60 -2.65
CA PHE A 26 -5.38 13.69 -3.56
C PHE A 26 -5.36 12.22 -3.09
N ALA A 27 -4.25 11.75 -2.50
CA ALA A 27 -4.09 10.39 -1.98
C ALA A 27 -4.95 10.08 -0.73
N ALA A 28 -5.47 11.10 -0.04
CA ALA A 28 -6.36 10.93 1.09
C ALA A 28 -7.75 10.42 0.70
N TRP A 29 -8.18 10.61 -0.55
CA TRP A 29 -9.49 10.17 -1.03
C TRP A 29 -9.48 8.73 -1.56
N LEU A 30 -8.33 8.25 -2.07
CA LEU A 30 -8.10 6.87 -2.50
C LEU A 30 -8.24 5.83 -1.37
N LYS A 31 -8.48 6.28 -0.14
CA LYS A 31 -8.32 5.46 1.05
C LYS A 31 -9.22 4.22 1.02
N CYS A 32 -10.56 4.26 1.00
CA CYS A 32 -11.30 3.02 1.32
C CYS A 32 -12.53 2.63 0.48
N SER A 33 -12.95 3.40 -0.53
CA SER A 33 -14.27 3.16 -1.17
C SER A 33 -14.25 2.54 -2.56
N ARG A 34 -13.09 2.47 -3.23
CA ARG A 34 -12.97 2.10 -4.66
C ARG A 34 -11.71 1.32 -4.95
N GLN A 35 -11.76 0.25 -5.75
CA GLN A 35 -10.60 -0.59 -6.11
C GLN A 35 -9.67 0.16 -7.07
N LEU A 36 -8.35 0.12 -6.86
CA LEU A 36 -7.40 0.74 -7.79
C LEU A 36 -7.30 -0.09 -9.07
N GLU A 37 -8.22 0.15 -10.00
CA GLU A 37 -8.30 -0.47 -11.33
C GLU A 37 -8.01 0.60 -12.40
N ALA A 38 -7.42 0.20 -13.53
CA ALA A 38 -6.92 1.18 -14.52
C ALA A 38 -8.01 1.79 -15.42
N ASP A 39 -9.22 1.24 -15.41
CA ASP A 39 -10.38 1.82 -16.07
C ASP A 39 -11.16 2.79 -15.16
N GLU A 40 -10.71 2.96 -13.91
CA GLU A 40 -11.37 3.83 -12.97
C GLU A 40 -11.08 5.31 -13.25
N ILE A 41 -12.15 6.13 -13.21
CA ILE A 41 -12.05 7.59 -13.18
C ILE A 41 -12.11 8.05 -11.73
N ILE A 42 -11.06 8.74 -11.30
CA ILE A 42 -10.89 9.26 -9.95
C ILE A 42 -10.76 10.78 -10.05
N MET A 43 -11.74 11.51 -9.52
CA MET A 43 -11.79 12.98 -9.54
C MET A 43 -11.59 13.57 -10.96
N ASN A 44 -12.26 12.98 -11.96
CA ASN A 44 -12.16 13.31 -13.39
C ASN A 44 -10.82 12.99 -14.06
N ASN A 45 -9.87 12.40 -13.34
CA ASN A 45 -8.61 11.92 -13.89
C ASN A 45 -8.68 10.41 -14.14
N LYS A 46 -8.10 9.95 -15.25
CA LYS A 46 -7.98 8.52 -15.54
C LYS A 46 -6.84 7.92 -14.74
N VAL A 47 -7.07 6.75 -14.15
CA VAL A 47 -5.98 5.95 -13.59
C VAL A 47 -5.14 5.40 -14.74
N ARG A 48 -3.82 5.53 -14.66
CA ARG A 48 -2.88 5.01 -15.67
C ARG A 48 -2.13 3.81 -15.10
N HIS A 49 -1.91 2.77 -15.90
CA HIS A 49 -1.00 1.68 -15.52
C HIS A 49 0.45 2.12 -15.65
N ALA A 50 1.32 1.65 -14.75
CA ALA A 50 2.75 1.66 -15.00
C ALA A 50 3.06 0.66 -16.12
N GLY A 51 3.38 1.19 -17.29
CA GLY A 51 4.00 0.42 -18.37
C GLY A 51 3.03 -0.03 -19.46
N GLU A 52 2.96 0.76 -20.54
CA GLU A 52 3.20 0.20 -21.88
C GLU A 52 4.62 0.51 -22.39
N GLU A 53 5.39 1.37 -21.70
CA GLU A 53 6.74 1.74 -22.11
C GLU A 53 7.74 1.56 -20.96
N ASN A 54 8.93 1.03 -21.29
CA ASN A 54 10.09 0.88 -20.39
C ASN A 54 10.69 2.25 -20.02
N ASP A 55 9.89 3.13 -19.44
CA ASP A 55 10.32 4.47 -19.10
C ASP A 55 10.99 4.47 -17.72
N ALA A 56 12.21 5.01 -17.66
CA ALA A 56 12.92 5.26 -16.41
C ALA A 56 12.17 6.23 -15.49
N SER A 57 11.17 6.96 -16.02
CA SER A 57 10.29 7.85 -15.27
C SER A 57 9.22 7.13 -14.43
N VAL A 58 9.03 5.81 -14.60
CA VAL A 58 8.00 5.07 -13.87
C VAL A 58 8.38 4.95 -12.39
N VAL A 59 7.52 5.50 -11.52
CA VAL A 59 7.64 5.35 -10.07
C VAL A 59 7.41 3.89 -9.68
N LYS A 60 8.34 3.36 -8.88
CA LYS A 60 8.33 1.98 -8.41
C LYS A 60 8.19 1.91 -6.91
N LEU A 61 7.65 0.80 -6.43
CA LEU A 61 7.74 0.44 -5.01
C LEU A 61 8.99 -0.40 -4.77
N ALA A 62 9.54 -0.30 -3.56
CA ALA A 62 10.59 -1.16 -3.04
C ALA A 62 10.14 -1.76 -1.71
N VAL A 63 10.57 -3.00 -1.44
CA VAL A 63 10.27 -3.73 -0.21
C VAL A 63 11.52 -3.91 0.60
N TYR A 64 11.44 -3.54 1.86
CA TYR A 64 12.49 -3.68 2.84
C TYR A 64 12.05 -4.64 3.94
N ASP A 65 13.04 -5.20 4.65
CA ASP A 65 12.82 -5.93 5.89
C ASP A 65 12.06 -5.09 6.94
N GLU A 66 11.69 -5.72 8.06
CA GLU A 66 10.95 -5.05 9.14
C GLU A 66 11.67 -3.81 9.70
N SER A 67 13.01 -3.82 9.69
CA SER A 67 13.81 -2.68 10.14
C SER A 67 13.78 -1.52 9.14
N GLY A 68 13.56 -1.81 7.87
CA GLY A 68 13.67 -0.87 6.75
C GLY A 68 15.08 -0.69 6.21
N SER A 69 16.02 -1.53 6.63
CA SER A 69 17.45 -1.33 6.32
C SER A 69 17.87 -2.09 5.07
N THR A 70 17.35 -3.30 4.87
CA THR A 70 17.74 -4.18 3.76
C THR A 70 16.60 -4.30 2.76
N ARG A 71 16.89 -4.07 1.48
CA ARG A 71 15.94 -4.34 0.39
C ARG A 71 15.83 -5.85 0.18
N VAL A 72 14.61 -6.37 0.03
CA VAL A 72 14.32 -7.81 -0.06
C VAL A 72 13.58 -8.22 -1.34
N ASP A 73 13.10 -7.25 -2.13
CA ASP A 73 12.56 -7.52 -3.46
C ASP A 73 13.66 -7.65 -4.52
N VAL A 74 13.43 -8.51 -5.51
CA VAL A 74 14.26 -8.68 -6.70
C VAL A 74 13.46 -8.35 -7.95
N ALA A 75 14.12 -7.87 -9.01
CA ALA A 75 13.44 -7.59 -10.28
C ALA A 75 12.77 -8.85 -10.85
N SER A 76 11.59 -8.69 -11.44
CA SER A 76 10.91 -9.78 -12.15
C SER A 76 11.53 -9.98 -13.52
N ASP A 77 11.88 -11.22 -13.85
CA ASP A 77 12.52 -11.60 -15.12
C ASP A 77 11.60 -11.40 -16.35
N ASN A 78 10.31 -11.18 -16.13
CA ASN A 78 9.29 -11.12 -17.19
C ASN A 78 9.22 -9.78 -17.93
N GLY A 79 10.17 -8.86 -17.73
CA GLY A 79 10.25 -7.58 -18.45
C GLY A 79 9.17 -6.55 -18.10
N GLY A 80 8.16 -6.88 -17.28
CA GLY A 80 7.05 -6.00 -16.92
C GLY A 80 7.34 -4.96 -15.82
N GLY A 81 8.61 -4.69 -15.50
CA GLY A 81 9.02 -3.70 -14.50
C GLY A 81 8.60 -3.99 -13.05
N GLY A 82 7.96 -5.14 -12.78
CA GLY A 82 7.56 -5.58 -11.44
C GLY A 82 8.70 -6.19 -10.63
N ALA A 83 8.41 -6.54 -9.38
CA ALA A 83 9.37 -7.16 -8.46
C ALA A 83 8.78 -8.37 -7.75
N ILE A 84 9.65 -9.24 -7.23
CA ILE A 84 9.27 -10.47 -6.52
C ILE A 84 9.92 -10.45 -5.13
N VAL A 85 9.14 -10.81 -4.11
CA VAL A 85 9.63 -11.11 -2.76
C VAL A 85 9.44 -12.59 -2.51
N TRP A 86 10.55 -13.30 -2.29
CA TRP A 86 10.54 -14.73 -1.99
C TRP A 86 10.32 -14.96 -0.49
N ILE A 87 9.38 -15.83 -0.17
CA ILE A 87 8.96 -16.14 1.20
C ILE A 87 9.22 -17.61 1.47
N ASP A 88 9.96 -17.87 2.55
CA ASP A 88 10.21 -19.24 3.01
C ASP A 88 8.89 -19.93 3.43
N ASN A 89 8.84 -21.25 3.33
CA ASN A 89 7.60 -21.99 3.56
C ASN A 89 7.13 -21.99 5.02
N ASP A 90 8.05 -21.80 5.97
CA ASP A 90 7.82 -21.98 7.40
C ASP A 90 7.76 -20.66 8.19
N PHE A 91 6.85 -19.77 7.81
CA PHE A 91 6.62 -18.51 8.54
C PHE A 91 5.27 -18.50 9.28
N THR A 92 5.19 -17.73 10.36
CA THR A 92 3.94 -17.49 11.10
C THR A 92 3.37 -16.10 10.84
N SER A 93 4.26 -15.12 10.66
CA SER A 93 3.97 -13.75 10.28
C SER A 93 5.29 -13.11 9.85
N LEU A 94 5.27 -12.30 8.80
CA LEU A 94 6.41 -11.50 8.36
C LEU A 94 5.96 -10.05 8.23
N SER A 95 6.83 -9.11 8.59
CA SER A 95 6.58 -7.68 8.47
C SER A 95 7.59 -7.07 7.52
N PHE A 96 7.12 -6.22 6.63
CA PHE A 96 7.93 -5.54 5.63
C PHE A 96 7.65 -4.05 5.68
N LYS A 97 8.64 -3.23 5.35
CA LYS A 97 8.41 -1.83 5.03
C LYS A 97 8.32 -1.69 3.52
N ILE A 98 7.21 -1.13 3.04
CA ILE A 98 6.98 -0.86 1.62
C ILE A 98 7.03 0.64 1.42
N GLY A 99 7.93 1.07 0.54
CA GLY A 99 8.17 2.47 0.22
C GLY A 99 8.31 2.66 -1.28
N LEU A 100 8.56 3.90 -1.68
CA LEU A 100 8.94 4.21 -3.05
C LEU A 100 10.43 3.87 -3.27
N ASP A 101 10.76 3.37 -4.46
CA ASP A 101 12.13 3.10 -4.85
C ASP A 101 12.86 4.42 -5.11
N GLN A 102 13.92 4.70 -4.33
CA GLN A 102 14.66 5.96 -4.40
C GLN A 102 15.23 6.27 -5.79
N SER A 103 15.51 5.23 -6.59
CA SER A 103 15.98 5.41 -7.98
C SER A 103 14.96 6.10 -8.88
N THR A 104 13.69 6.13 -8.48
CA THR A 104 12.57 6.70 -9.26
C THR A 104 12.11 8.07 -8.73
N LEU A 105 12.81 8.64 -7.75
CA LEU A 105 12.35 9.83 -7.01
C LEU A 105 13.23 11.07 -7.19
N SER A 106 14.25 11.05 -8.06
CA SER A 106 15.17 12.18 -8.26
C SER A 106 14.41 13.49 -8.54
N ASP A 107 13.41 13.42 -9.41
CA ASP A 107 12.76 14.61 -9.98
C ASP A 107 11.42 14.98 -9.31
N LEU A 108 10.93 14.15 -8.38
CA LEU A 108 9.66 14.37 -7.69
C LEU A 108 9.88 15.20 -6.42
N SER A 109 9.00 16.15 -6.11
CA SER A 109 9.16 17.04 -4.94
C SER A 109 8.21 16.71 -3.78
N ASP A 110 6.93 16.45 -4.08
CA ASP A 110 5.91 16.06 -3.10
C ASP A 110 5.02 14.95 -3.67
N ILE A 111 5.38 13.72 -3.34
CA ILE A 111 4.65 12.52 -3.74
C ILE A 111 3.79 12.01 -2.60
N GLN A 112 2.54 11.69 -2.92
CA GLN A 112 1.65 10.95 -2.03
C GLN A 112 1.23 9.67 -2.72
N TYR A 113 1.17 8.58 -1.95
CA TYR A 113 0.83 7.29 -2.52
C TYR A 113 0.04 6.43 -1.53
N VAL A 114 -0.78 5.56 -2.12
CA VAL A 114 -1.56 4.55 -1.42
C VAL A 114 -1.11 3.20 -1.91
N VAL A 115 -0.73 2.33 -0.98
CA VAL A 115 -0.35 0.96 -1.27
C VAL A 115 -1.55 0.07 -0.99
N GLU A 116 -1.84 -0.85 -1.90
CA GLU A 116 -2.90 -1.84 -1.83
C GLU A 116 -2.33 -3.25 -1.96
N SER A 117 -2.99 -4.24 -1.35
CA SER A 117 -2.65 -5.66 -1.53
C SER A 117 -3.83 -6.54 -1.93
N THR A 118 -3.54 -7.62 -2.66
CA THR A 118 -4.46 -8.71 -2.99
C THR A 118 -3.78 -10.10 -2.88
N PRO A 119 -4.50 -11.20 -2.65
CA PRO A 119 -5.91 -11.24 -2.30
C PRO A 119 -6.11 -10.65 -0.90
N PHE A 120 -7.06 -9.73 -0.80
CA PHE A 120 -7.53 -9.28 0.50
C PHE A 120 -8.85 -9.97 0.74
N TYR A 121 -8.86 -10.99 1.62
CA TYR A 121 -10.10 -11.54 2.13
C TYR A 121 -10.74 -10.49 3.04
N ALA A 122 -11.47 -9.55 2.43
CA ALA A 122 -12.48 -8.81 3.16
C ALA A 122 -13.41 -9.86 3.77
N SER A 123 -13.68 -9.72 5.07
CA SER A 123 -14.83 -10.43 5.65
C SER A 123 -16.03 -10.20 4.71
N PRO A 124 -16.82 -11.22 4.36
CA PRO A 124 -17.87 -11.12 3.33
C PRO A 124 -18.68 -9.84 3.55
N SER A 125 -18.77 -9.05 2.48
CA SER A 125 -19.37 -7.71 2.28
C SER A 125 -19.99 -6.97 3.47
N PRO A 126 -19.92 -5.62 3.49
CA PRO A 126 -20.75 -4.83 4.38
C PRO A 126 -22.20 -5.28 4.25
N ARG A 127 -22.83 -5.59 5.39
CA ARG A 127 -24.27 -5.82 5.45
C ARG A 127 -24.96 -4.69 4.67
N PRO A 128 -25.96 -4.97 3.82
CA PRO A 128 -26.74 -3.93 3.15
C PRO A 128 -27.09 -2.83 4.15
N ALA A 129 -27.05 -1.57 3.70
CA ALA A 129 -27.40 -0.42 4.55
C ALA A 129 -28.67 -0.76 5.35
N PRO A 130 -28.69 -0.53 6.67
CA PRO A 130 -29.81 -0.92 7.50
C PRO A 130 -31.07 -0.27 6.93
N SER A 131 -32.03 -1.12 6.54
CA SER A 131 -33.38 -0.66 6.23
C SER A 131 -33.92 0.09 7.47
N PRO A 132 -34.70 1.17 7.30
CA PRO A 132 -35.03 2.07 8.41
C PRO A 132 -35.81 1.32 9.50
N ASN A 133 -35.20 1.28 10.69
CA ASN A 133 -35.76 0.97 12.01
C ASN A 133 -36.61 -0.30 12.18
N VAL A 134 -35.94 -1.38 12.60
CA VAL A 134 -36.52 -2.30 13.60
C VAL A 134 -35.51 -2.49 14.73
N PRO A 135 -35.86 -2.19 15.99
CA PRO A 135 -34.96 -2.39 17.12
C PRO A 135 -34.98 -3.86 17.52
N THR A 136 -34.01 -4.67 17.10
CA THR A 136 -33.76 -5.94 17.82
C THR A 136 -32.38 -6.56 17.63
N ILE A 137 -31.87 -7.00 18.79
CA ILE A 137 -30.93 -8.10 19.10
C ILE A 137 -29.42 -7.79 19.10
N ASN A 138 -28.91 -7.74 20.34
CA ASN A 138 -27.54 -8.02 20.80
C ASN A 138 -26.76 -8.97 19.87
N SER A 139 -25.82 -8.44 19.10
CA SER A 139 -24.77 -9.26 18.52
C SER A 139 -23.51 -9.20 19.40
N ASN A 140 -23.50 -10.01 20.46
CA ASN A 140 -22.26 -10.53 21.02
C ASN A 140 -21.63 -11.51 20.02
N LYS A 141 -21.15 -11.01 18.87
CA LYS A 141 -20.19 -11.75 18.06
C LYS A 141 -18.81 -11.32 18.53
N LYS A 142 -18.25 -12.12 19.44
CA LYS A 142 -16.82 -12.29 19.61
C LYS A 142 -16.23 -12.59 18.22
N GLN A 143 -15.89 -11.55 17.44
CA GLN A 143 -15.04 -11.71 16.28
C GLN A 143 -13.72 -12.21 16.84
N ARG A 144 -13.44 -13.51 16.63
CA ARG A 144 -12.12 -14.06 16.92
C ARG A 144 -11.13 -13.25 16.07
N ASN A 145 -10.23 -12.55 16.73
CA ASN A 145 -9.11 -11.83 16.12
C ASN A 145 -8.17 -12.84 15.44
N ALA A 146 -8.59 -13.42 14.32
CA ALA A 146 -7.66 -14.12 13.45
C ALA A 146 -6.64 -13.07 12.97
N LYS A 147 -5.35 -13.32 13.21
CA LYS A 147 -4.29 -12.52 12.60
C LYS A 147 -4.50 -12.57 11.07
N ARG A 148 -4.54 -11.41 10.42
CA ARG A 148 -4.77 -11.28 8.98
C ARG A 148 -3.64 -10.48 8.37
N THR A 149 -3.32 -10.81 7.12
CA THR A 149 -2.47 -9.96 6.29
C THR A 149 -3.06 -8.56 6.24
N SER A 150 -2.25 -7.57 6.62
CA SER A 150 -2.73 -6.19 6.76
C SER A 150 -1.59 -5.19 6.72
N PHE A 151 -1.90 -3.98 6.28
CA PHE A 151 -1.01 -2.85 6.50
C PHE A 151 -1.21 -2.22 7.88
N THR A 152 -0.12 -1.82 8.51
CA THR A 152 -0.06 -1.05 9.75
C THR A 152 0.82 0.20 9.56
N GLY A 153 0.59 1.25 10.34
CA GLY A 153 1.53 2.39 10.40
C GLY A 153 1.40 3.49 9.34
N ALA A 154 0.28 3.61 8.62
CA ALA A 154 0.01 4.85 7.88
C ALA A 154 -0.13 6.03 8.86
N SER A 155 0.47 7.18 8.53
CA SER A 155 0.42 8.45 9.29
C SER A 155 -0.93 8.66 10.00
N GLY A 156 -0.92 9.10 11.27
CA GLY A 156 -2.12 9.26 12.10
C GLY A 156 -3.23 10.16 11.54
N VAL A 157 -2.98 10.85 10.42
CA VAL A 157 -3.95 11.67 9.66
C VAL A 157 -4.54 10.90 8.45
N GLY A 158 -4.18 9.61 8.33
CA GLY A 158 -4.16 8.83 7.10
C GLY A 158 -5.21 7.74 6.98
N GLY A 159 -6.35 7.83 7.69
CA GLY A 159 -7.52 6.97 7.48
C GLY A 159 -7.39 5.51 7.94
N LEU A 160 -7.88 5.25 9.15
CA LEU A 160 -7.98 3.95 9.82
C LEU A 160 -8.98 2.95 9.18
N LEU A 161 -9.49 3.19 7.96
CA LEU A 161 -10.83 2.72 7.57
C LEU A 161 -10.86 1.58 6.53
N CYS A 162 -9.72 1.08 6.04
CA CYS A 162 -9.72 0.16 4.89
C CYS A 162 -9.49 -1.32 5.29
N ASN A 163 -9.85 -1.68 6.51
CA ASN A 163 -9.69 -3.04 7.08
C ASN A 163 -8.26 -3.61 7.02
N GLY A 164 -7.24 -2.77 6.82
CA GLY A 164 -5.86 -3.21 6.60
C GLY A 164 -5.52 -3.58 5.14
N LYS A 165 -6.44 -3.40 4.18
CA LYS A 165 -6.19 -3.63 2.75
C LYS A 165 -5.22 -2.62 2.15
N ARG A 166 -5.23 -1.40 2.69
CA ARG A 166 -4.48 -0.25 2.18
C ARG A 166 -3.77 0.49 3.28
N ALA A 167 -2.67 1.13 2.91
CA ALA A 167 -2.01 2.14 3.72
C ALA A 167 -1.54 3.31 2.87
N HIS A 168 -1.41 4.46 3.51
CA HIS A 168 -1.03 5.71 2.89
C HIS A 168 0.32 6.18 3.44
N ALA A 169 1.18 6.66 2.55
CA ALA A 169 2.42 7.33 2.89
C ALA A 169 2.64 8.56 2.00
N ARG A 170 3.51 9.47 2.46
CA ARG A 170 3.84 10.72 1.79
C ARG A 170 5.34 10.99 1.86
N GLY A 171 5.85 11.62 0.82
CA GLY A 171 7.24 12.03 0.70
C GLY A 171 8.17 10.87 0.35
N LYS A 172 9.40 11.20 -0.03
CA LYS A 172 10.42 10.24 -0.50
C LYS A 172 10.82 9.21 0.55
N ASN A 173 10.68 9.56 1.83
CA ASN A 173 11.04 8.69 2.96
C ASN A 173 9.83 8.06 3.64
N GLY A 174 8.61 8.38 3.16
CA GLY A 174 7.40 7.75 3.65
C GLY A 174 7.43 6.26 3.30
N ASN A 175 6.98 5.43 4.23
CA ASN A 175 6.77 4.00 4.03
C ASN A 175 5.53 3.53 4.80
N VAL A 176 5.07 2.34 4.47
CA VAL A 176 3.98 1.65 5.15
C VAL A 176 4.47 0.30 5.63
N THR A 177 4.02 -0.16 6.78
CA THR A 177 4.33 -1.51 7.25
C THR A 177 3.30 -2.48 6.69
N TYR A 178 3.73 -3.53 6.00
CA TYR A 178 2.90 -4.61 5.51
C TYR A 178 3.20 -5.88 6.30
N THR A 179 2.21 -6.39 7.02
CA THR A 179 2.33 -7.65 7.73
C THR A 179 1.66 -8.76 6.92
N LEU A 180 2.46 -9.70 6.44
CA LEU A 180 2.02 -10.91 5.76
C LEU A 180 1.78 -12.03 6.78
N VAL A 181 0.56 -12.56 6.81
CA VAL A 181 0.21 -13.73 7.63
C VAL A 181 -0.12 -14.87 6.67
N PRO A 182 0.46 -16.07 6.86
CA PRO A 182 0.15 -17.20 5.99
C PRO A 182 -1.34 -17.50 6.08
N ASN A 183 -2.00 -17.52 4.93
CA ASN A 183 -3.36 -18.03 4.89
C ASN A 183 -3.30 -19.55 5.11
N LYS A 184 -4.07 -20.06 6.07
CA LYS A 184 -4.18 -21.51 6.30
C LYS A 184 -4.92 -22.22 5.17
N VAL A 185 -5.62 -21.47 4.31
CA VAL A 185 -6.32 -22.04 3.17
C VAL A 185 -5.28 -22.37 2.10
N SER A 186 -5.30 -23.61 1.60
CA SER A 186 -4.41 -24.17 0.57
C SER A 186 -4.51 -23.49 -0.81
N ASP A 187 -5.04 -22.28 -0.87
CA ASP A 187 -5.25 -21.48 -2.08
C ASP A 187 -3.97 -20.72 -2.47
N THR A 188 -2.79 -21.35 -2.30
CA THR A 188 -1.68 -20.94 -3.17
C THR A 188 -2.10 -21.34 -4.57
N ASN A 189 -2.34 -20.35 -5.43
CA ASN A 189 -2.45 -20.57 -6.87
C ASN A 189 -1.26 -21.42 -7.34
N LYS A 190 -1.42 -22.13 -8.47
CA LYS A 190 -0.39 -23.03 -9.02
C LYS A 190 1.00 -22.38 -9.14
N ASP A 191 1.05 -21.05 -9.18
CA ASP A 191 2.25 -20.24 -9.34
C ASP A 191 2.91 -19.81 -8.02
N GLY A 192 2.46 -20.33 -6.87
CA GLY A 192 3.04 -20.06 -5.55
C GLY A 192 2.82 -18.64 -5.02
N ILE A 193 1.96 -17.85 -5.67
CA ILE A 193 1.66 -16.46 -5.29
C ILE A 193 0.85 -16.45 -3.99
N ILE A 194 1.34 -15.71 -2.99
CA ILE A 194 0.73 -15.52 -1.68
C ILE A 194 -0.03 -14.19 -1.64
N ALA A 195 0.59 -13.14 -2.16
CA ALA A 195 0.04 -11.80 -2.21
C ALA A 195 0.68 -11.00 -3.36
N GLU A 196 -0.01 -9.94 -3.75
CA GLU A 196 0.42 -8.93 -4.69
C GLU A 196 0.24 -7.58 -4.01
N VAL A 197 1.17 -6.67 -4.24
CA VAL A 197 1.15 -5.31 -3.72
C VAL A 197 1.41 -4.34 -4.86
N TRP A 198 0.65 -3.24 -4.91
CA TRP A 198 0.93 -2.14 -5.82
C TRP A 198 0.55 -0.80 -5.17
N GLY A 199 1.08 0.28 -5.72
CA GLY A 199 0.79 1.63 -5.30
C GLY A 199 -0.02 2.37 -6.35
N GLY A 200 -0.91 3.26 -5.92
CA GLY A 200 -1.33 4.41 -6.72
C GLY A 200 -0.63 5.65 -6.20
N TRP A 201 0.00 6.43 -7.08
CA TRP A 201 0.69 7.67 -6.73
C TRP A 201 0.23 8.82 -7.62
N SER A 202 0.42 10.03 -7.13
CA SER A 202 0.18 11.27 -7.88
C SER A 202 1.10 12.37 -7.35
N GLU A 203 1.56 13.24 -8.22
CA GLU A 203 2.07 14.56 -7.83
C GLU A 203 0.89 15.50 -7.66
N TYR A 204 0.75 16.08 -6.47
CA TYR A 204 -0.24 17.12 -6.20
C TYR A 204 -1.68 16.76 -6.64
N HIS A 205 -2.30 17.54 -7.53
CA HIS A 205 -3.64 17.33 -8.12
C HIS A 205 -3.62 16.61 -9.49
N GLY A 206 -2.52 15.92 -9.81
CA GLY A 206 -2.34 15.22 -11.07
C GLY A 206 -3.16 13.94 -11.26
N ASP A 207 -2.89 13.26 -12.36
CA ASP A 207 -3.44 11.92 -12.64
C ASP A 207 -2.86 10.88 -11.68
N VAL A 208 -3.67 9.89 -11.30
CA VAL A 208 -3.17 8.73 -10.55
C VAL A 208 -2.47 7.78 -11.51
N THR A 209 -1.23 7.46 -11.20
CA THR A 209 -0.50 6.41 -11.89
C THR A 209 -0.29 5.24 -10.93
N LEU A 210 -0.56 4.03 -11.40
CA LEU A 210 -0.29 2.80 -10.66
C LEU A 210 1.18 2.45 -10.81
N THR A 211 1.81 1.92 -9.77
CA THR A 211 3.16 1.35 -9.86
C THR A 211 3.08 -0.05 -10.47
N PRO A 212 4.21 -0.60 -10.97
CA PRO A 212 4.30 -2.03 -11.23
C PRO A 212 3.96 -2.83 -9.98
N ARG A 213 3.45 -4.06 -10.17
CA ARG A 213 3.10 -4.96 -9.07
C ARG A 213 4.35 -5.60 -8.46
N ILE A 214 4.34 -5.72 -7.14
CA ILE A 214 5.25 -6.57 -6.37
C ILE A 214 4.51 -7.86 -6.03
N ILE A 215 5.13 -9.00 -6.29
CA ILE A 215 4.53 -10.32 -6.06
C ILE A 215 5.27 -11.01 -4.91
N PHE A 216 4.53 -11.39 -3.87
CA PHE A 216 5.04 -12.24 -2.78
C PHE A 216 4.80 -13.69 -3.17
N LYS A 217 5.88 -14.46 -3.36
CA LYS A 217 5.84 -15.88 -3.77
C LYS A 217 6.47 -16.78 -2.72
N LYS A 218 5.92 -17.97 -2.54
CA LYS A 218 6.62 -19.02 -1.79
C LYS A 218 7.86 -19.46 -2.55
N LYS A 219 8.93 -19.75 -1.82
CA LYS A 219 10.11 -20.40 -2.37
C LYS A 219 9.79 -21.86 -2.65
N ASP A 220 9.91 -22.28 -3.90
CA ASP A 220 9.74 -23.68 -4.26
C ASP A 220 10.85 -24.51 -3.61
N SER A 221 10.47 -25.56 -2.88
CA SER A 221 11.43 -26.48 -2.25
C SER A 221 12.35 -27.16 -3.27
N ALA A 222 11.92 -27.29 -4.54
CA ALA A 222 12.69 -27.89 -5.61
C ALA A 222 13.86 -27.00 -6.12
N SER A 223 13.84 -25.69 -5.86
CA SER A 223 14.87 -24.76 -6.33
C SER A 223 16.11 -24.72 -5.43
N LEU A 224 16.09 -25.42 -4.30
CA LEU A 224 17.20 -25.48 -3.34
C LEU A 224 18.28 -26.52 -3.71
N GLU A 225 18.00 -27.46 -4.61
CA GLU A 225 18.94 -28.54 -4.96
C GLU A 225 19.91 -28.21 -6.11
N ILE A 226 19.69 -27.13 -6.87
CA ILE A 226 20.49 -26.86 -8.09
C ILE A 226 21.72 -25.96 -7.79
N GLY A 227 21.88 -25.46 -6.56
CA GLY A 227 22.89 -24.45 -6.23
C GLY A 227 24.22 -24.92 -5.63
N GLN A 228 24.43 -26.21 -5.37
CA GLN A 228 25.61 -26.67 -4.60
C GLN A 228 26.70 -27.46 -5.38
N ASP A 229 26.52 -27.77 -6.67
CA ASP A 229 27.44 -28.66 -7.40
C ASP A 229 28.44 -27.98 -8.37
N GLN A 230 28.73 -26.67 -8.21
CA GLN A 230 29.64 -25.94 -9.12
C GLN A 230 30.85 -25.31 -8.41
N HIS A 231 31.44 -25.99 -7.42
CA HIS A 231 32.75 -25.59 -6.89
C HIS A 231 33.62 -26.79 -6.56
N GLY A 232 34.15 -27.43 -7.61
CA GLY A 232 35.19 -28.43 -7.42
C GLY A 232 35.43 -29.31 -8.64
N GLN A 233 36.14 -28.77 -9.64
CA GLN A 233 37.12 -29.51 -10.43
C GLN A 233 37.73 -28.59 -11.48
N GLY A 234 39.04 -28.34 -11.37
CA GLY A 234 39.76 -27.68 -12.46
C GLY A 234 41.12 -27.08 -12.11
N GLU A 235 42.00 -27.78 -11.39
CA GLU A 235 43.45 -27.59 -11.58
C GLU A 235 44.14 -28.96 -11.47
N LEU A 236 44.61 -29.46 -12.62
CA LEU A 236 45.71 -30.40 -12.80
C LEU A 236 46.74 -29.70 -13.70
#